data_AF-A0A2T0MH26-F1
#
_entry.id   AF-A0A2T0MH26-F1
#
_cell.length_a   1.000
_cell.length_b   1.000
_cell.length_c   1.000
_cell.angle_alpha   90.00
_cell.angle_beta   90.00
_cell.angle_gamma   90.00
#
_symmetry.space_group_name_H-M   'P 1'
#
loop_
_entity.id
_entity.type
_entity.pdbx_description
1 polymer ?
#
loop_
_entity_poly.entity_id
_entity_poly.type
_entity_poly.pdbx_seq_one_letter_code
_entity_poly.pdbx_strand_id
1 'polypeptide(L)'
;MITTYTKLSAVLSLSILLVGCGATTLVATPVANIDTVPLKITELTEAQQKTWGHADLIADTIPGMSVDKAYKEIIKNRKGKKVVVAVVDSGIDLEHEDLDDVLWTNKDEKPNNGIDDDDNGYVDDIHGYNFLGESYNEQLEYARMLRLNIGDASTRAKARLLLDKEYPEAVQNKQQYEQILQVVKNADEAARKALGKEVYSKEDLNTIEDKSEQMQQNVAILSQMFSYGDDIPKVIDELNEGITYFAEQVNYNLNKDFDGRKPVGDDPYNFNDKSYGNGNPKNRVESESHGTHVAGIIAAERNNGKGVNGVAKNVEIMSLRAVPNGDEYDKDIALAIRYAVDNGAKIINCSFGKSFSPNAEWVYDAIKYAASKDVLIVHAAGNDGNDLDNPDNPNYPNDHKFSGSEISNNVITVGALTSKYGSEMVAGFSNYGSQNVDVFAPGAEIYSTLPNNSYDFQGGTSMAAPAVAGIAALIRSYYPQLSAAQVKQVLMHSGLTTKTSVIVSGDASKATTFSSISKSGKMVNAYNALLLADNISKGRQRLASNTK
;
A
#
# COMPACT_ATOMS: atom_id res chain seq x y z
N MET A 1 -89.12 24.35 -12.52
CA MET A 1 -89.57 23.07 -13.13
C MET A 1 -89.06 21.96 -12.22
N ILE A 2 -89.83 21.56 -11.21
CA ILE A 2 -90.84 20.48 -11.21
C ILE A 2 -90.21 19.09 -11.46
N THR A 3 -90.05 18.36 -10.34
CA THR A 3 -90.04 16.89 -10.09
C THR A 3 -89.06 16.02 -10.91
N THR A 4 -88.45 14.96 -10.35
CA THR A 4 -89.13 13.77 -9.81
C THR A 4 -88.19 12.90 -8.96
N TYR A 5 -88.75 12.24 -7.95
CA TYR A 5 -88.15 11.20 -7.12
C TYR A 5 -87.94 9.88 -7.87
N THR A 6 -86.87 9.14 -7.56
CA THR A 6 -86.91 7.67 -7.43
C THR A 6 -85.75 7.17 -6.54
N LYS A 7 -86.11 6.52 -5.42
CA LYS A 7 -85.22 5.65 -4.65
C LYS A 7 -85.18 4.28 -5.33
N LEU A 8 -84.01 3.64 -5.44
CA LEU A 8 -83.92 2.18 -5.41
C LEU A 8 -82.52 1.68 -5.02
N SER A 9 -82.51 0.99 -3.89
CA SER A 9 -81.75 -0.22 -3.52
C SER A 9 -80.21 -0.25 -3.57
N ALA A 10 -79.67 -0.45 -2.37
CA ALA A 10 -78.31 -0.84 -2.06
C ALA A 10 -77.95 -2.23 -2.63
N VAL A 11 -76.74 -2.34 -3.18
CA VAL A 11 -75.97 -3.58 -3.27
C VAL A 11 -74.58 -3.27 -2.71
N LEU A 12 -74.26 -3.94 -1.61
CA LEU A 12 -73.00 -3.85 -0.88
C LEU A 12 -71.99 -4.78 -1.56
N SER A 13 -71.13 -4.25 -2.43
CA SER A 13 -69.98 -5.00 -2.98
C SER A 13 -68.78 -4.82 -2.06
N LEU A 14 -68.45 -5.88 -1.35
CA LEU A 14 -67.27 -6.00 -0.49
C LEU A 14 -66.03 -6.15 -1.38
N SER A 15 -65.34 -5.04 -1.68
CA SER A 15 -64.06 -5.05 -2.38
C SER A 15 -62.93 -5.30 -1.38
N ILE A 16 -62.41 -6.53 -1.38
CA ILE A 16 -61.18 -6.90 -0.67
C ILE A 16 -60.01 -6.14 -1.31
N LEU A 17 -59.48 -5.15 -0.60
CA LEU A 17 -58.21 -4.48 -0.92
C LEU A 17 -57.07 -5.46 -0.58
N LEU A 18 -56.56 -6.15 -1.59
CA LEU A 18 -55.25 -6.80 -1.55
C LEU A 18 -54.17 -5.71 -1.52
N VAL A 19 -53.73 -5.33 -0.32
CA VAL A 19 -52.50 -4.55 -0.14
C VAL A 19 -51.33 -5.46 -0.46
N GLY A 20 -50.84 -5.38 -1.70
CA GLY A 20 -49.56 -5.97 -2.06
C GLY A 20 -48.45 -5.25 -1.30
N CYS A 21 -47.78 -5.97 -0.40
CA CYS A 21 -46.49 -5.57 0.17
C CYS A 21 -45.44 -5.56 -0.94
N GLY A 22 -45.39 -4.47 -1.72
CA GLY A 22 -44.24 -4.14 -2.54
C GLY A 22 -43.11 -3.70 -1.63
N ALA A 23 -42.10 -4.56 -1.44
CA ALA A 23 -40.86 -4.16 -0.80
C ALA A 23 -40.30 -2.95 -1.57
N THR A 24 -40.25 -1.79 -0.92
CA THR A 24 -39.57 -0.61 -1.44
C THR A 24 -38.10 -0.97 -1.58
N THR A 25 -37.65 -1.24 -2.81
CA THR A 25 -36.22 -1.33 -3.11
C THR A 25 -35.61 0.04 -2.83
N LEU A 26 -34.88 0.16 -1.73
CA LEU A 26 -33.99 1.30 -1.48
C LEU A 26 -33.07 1.44 -2.70
N VAL A 27 -33.20 2.54 -3.43
CA VAL A 27 -32.27 2.89 -4.50
C VAL A 27 -31.03 3.44 -3.82
N ALA A 28 -29.94 2.68 -3.84
CA ALA A 28 -28.65 3.17 -3.36
C ALA A 28 -28.16 4.30 -4.28
N THR A 29 -27.87 5.47 -3.70
CA THR A 29 -27.43 6.66 -4.43
C THR A 29 -25.93 6.88 -4.23
N PRO A 30 -25.16 7.15 -5.30
CA PRO A 30 -23.74 7.49 -5.17
C PRO A 30 -23.52 8.71 -4.28
N VAL A 31 -22.41 8.71 -3.54
CA VAL A 31 -21.94 9.88 -2.82
C VAL A 31 -21.32 10.87 -3.82
N ALA A 32 -21.87 12.09 -3.91
CA ALA A 32 -21.52 13.04 -4.98
C ALA A 32 -20.97 14.40 -4.51
N ASN A 33 -21.31 14.86 -3.30
CA ASN A 33 -20.86 16.17 -2.80
C ASN A 33 -20.28 16.04 -1.39
N ILE A 34 -18.96 16.24 -1.29
CA ILE A 34 -18.21 16.22 -0.03
C ILE A 34 -17.64 17.59 0.35
N ASP A 35 -17.83 18.62 -0.49
CA ASP A 35 -17.26 19.96 -0.26
C ASP A 35 -17.94 20.67 0.93
N THR A 36 -19.10 20.18 1.38
CA THR A 36 -19.80 20.70 2.56
C THR A 36 -19.52 19.89 3.83
N VAL A 37 -18.67 18.85 3.76
CA VAL A 37 -18.33 18.03 4.93
C VAL A 37 -17.50 18.89 5.90
N PRO A 38 -17.90 19.00 7.18
CA PRO A 38 -17.13 19.76 8.14
C PRO A 38 -15.79 19.10 8.41
N LEU A 39 -14.77 19.91 8.66
CA LEU A 39 -13.46 19.43 9.12
C LEU A 39 -13.61 18.79 10.50
N LYS A 40 -13.01 17.62 10.68
CA LYS A 40 -12.87 17.03 12.00
C LYS A 40 -11.76 17.79 12.75
N ILE A 41 -12.13 18.44 13.85
CA ILE A 41 -11.20 19.23 14.68
C ILE A 41 -10.73 18.50 15.95
N THR A 42 -11.28 17.31 16.21
CA THR A 42 -10.90 16.45 17.33
C THR A 42 -9.99 15.34 16.84
N GLU A 43 -8.98 15.01 17.64
CA GLU A 43 -8.14 13.84 17.38
C GLU A 43 -8.95 12.55 17.24
N LEU A 44 -8.41 11.61 16.47
CA LEU A 44 -9.01 10.30 16.34
C LEU A 44 -8.84 9.53 17.65
N THR A 45 -9.89 8.83 18.08
CA THR A 45 -9.75 7.80 19.12
C THR A 45 -8.87 6.67 18.60
N GLU A 46 -8.20 5.91 19.47
CA GLU A 46 -7.37 4.75 19.09
C GLU A 46 -8.11 3.77 18.14
N ALA A 47 -9.37 3.46 18.43
CA ALA A 47 -10.19 2.60 17.58
C ALA A 47 -10.42 3.19 16.17
N GLN A 48 -10.58 4.52 16.09
CA GLN A 48 -10.69 5.22 14.82
C GLN A 48 -9.36 5.22 14.07
N GLN A 49 -8.23 5.45 14.75
CA GLN A 49 -6.89 5.37 14.12
C GLN A 49 -6.66 3.98 13.51
N LYS A 50 -6.99 2.92 14.23
CA LYS A 50 -6.81 1.55 13.73
C LYS A 50 -7.69 1.17 12.53
N THR A 51 -8.75 1.94 12.24
CA THR A 51 -9.75 1.57 11.22
C THR A 51 -10.09 2.70 10.24
N TRP A 52 -9.37 3.83 10.29
CA TRP A 52 -9.78 5.07 9.61
C TRP A 52 -9.91 4.89 8.09
N GLY A 53 -9.07 4.05 7.48
CA GLY A 53 -9.12 3.75 6.05
C GLY A 53 -10.45 3.14 5.59
N HIS A 54 -11.22 2.54 6.50
CA HIS A 54 -12.52 1.93 6.21
C HIS A 54 -13.72 2.88 6.38
N ALA A 55 -13.51 4.02 7.04
CA ALA A 55 -14.55 4.98 7.39
C ALA A 55 -15.23 5.62 6.16
N ASP A 56 -16.40 6.20 6.35
CA ASP A 56 -17.13 6.99 5.36
C ASP A 56 -16.99 8.48 5.67
N LEU A 57 -16.51 9.26 4.69
CA LEU A 57 -16.25 10.69 4.89
C LEU A 57 -17.49 11.48 5.30
N ILE A 58 -18.69 11.13 4.83
CA ILE A 58 -19.92 11.86 5.16
C ILE A 58 -20.40 11.49 6.56
N ALA A 59 -20.36 10.21 6.92
CA ALA A 59 -20.85 9.73 8.20
C ALA A 59 -19.87 10.00 9.35
N ASP A 60 -18.57 9.84 9.08
CA ASP A 60 -17.52 9.78 10.11
C ASP A 60 -16.60 11.00 10.10
N THR A 61 -16.70 11.88 9.09
CA THR A 61 -15.80 13.03 8.84
C THR A 61 -14.33 12.65 8.62
N ILE A 62 -14.07 11.37 8.33
CA ILE A 62 -12.75 10.78 8.11
C ILE A 62 -12.64 10.37 6.63
N PRO A 63 -11.58 10.75 5.90
CA PRO A 63 -11.42 10.49 4.46
C PRO A 63 -11.05 9.04 4.14
N GLY A 64 -11.79 8.07 4.69
CA GLY A 64 -11.69 6.66 4.37
C GLY A 64 -12.41 6.28 3.07
N MET A 65 -12.28 5.02 2.66
CA MET A 65 -12.81 4.53 1.39
C MET A 65 -14.25 4.00 1.48
N SER A 66 -14.95 4.20 2.60
CA SER A 66 -16.32 3.71 2.83
C SER A 66 -16.46 2.18 2.71
N VAL A 67 -15.43 1.44 3.15
CA VAL A 67 -15.38 -0.03 3.09
C VAL A 67 -16.46 -0.63 3.99
N ASP A 68 -16.56 -0.16 5.23
CA ASP A 68 -17.53 -0.72 6.18
C ASP A 68 -18.98 -0.46 5.77
N LYS A 69 -19.23 0.72 5.17
CA LYS A 69 -20.52 1.05 4.55
C LYS A 69 -20.84 0.13 3.36
N ALA A 70 -19.86 -0.14 2.50
CA ALA A 70 -20.03 -1.08 1.39
C ALA A 70 -20.41 -2.48 1.87
N TYR A 71 -19.76 -2.98 2.94
CA TYR A 71 -20.14 -4.25 3.58
C TYR A 71 -21.56 -4.22 4.15
N LYS A 72 -21.91 -3.16 4.89
CA LYS A 72 -23.20 -3.01 5.55
C LYS A 72 -24.38 -2.87 4.57
N GLU A 73 -24.20 -2.15 3.47
CA GLU A 73 -25.32 -1.72 2.64
C GLU A 73 -25.42 -2.45 1.28
N ILE A 74 -24.29 -2.74 0.64
CA ILE A 74 -24.24 -3.31 -0.72
C ILE A 74 -23.95 -4.81 -0.69
N ILE A 75 -22.89 -5.21 0.02
CA ILE A 75 -22.46 -6.61 0.07
C ILE A 75 -23.41 -7.43 0.94
N LYS A 76 -23.60 -7.05 2.20
CA LYS A 76 -24.47 -7.76 3.16
C LYS A 76 -24.15 -9.26 3.15
N ASN A 77 -25.13 -10.07 2.73
CA ASN A 77 -25.05 -11.53 2.65
C ASN A 77 -24.82 -12.04 1.22
N ARG A 78 -24.47 -11.16 0.26
CA ARG A 78 -24.14 -11.58 -1.11
C ARG A 78 -22.93 -12.48 -1.07
N LYS A 79 -22.97 -13.55 -1.86
CA LYS A 79 -21.82 -14.41 -2.09
C LYS A 79 -21.03 -13.88 -3.28
N GLY A 80 -19.73 -13.66 -3.10
CA GLY A 80 -18.80 -13.33 -4.17
C GLY A 80 -18.00 -14.55 -4.60
N LYS A 81 -17.31 -14.43 -5.74
CA LYS A 81 -16.30 -15.41 -6.16
C LYS A 81 -14.98 -15.11 -5.46
N LYS A 82 -14.20 -16.15 -5.17
CA LYS A 82 -12.85 -15.97 -4.65
C LYS A 82 -11.95 -15.38 -5.74
N VAL A 83 -11.11 -14.42 -5.37
CA VAL A 83 -10.20 -13.70 -6.28
C VAL A 83 -8.77 -13.89 -5.77
N VAL A 84 -7.87 -14.36 -6.63
CA VAL A 84 -6.45 -14.44 -6.30
C VAL A 84 -5.81 -13.07 -6.52
N VAL A 85 -5.14 -12.56 -5.48
CA VAL A 85 -4.34 -11.33 -5.49
C VAL A 85 -2.89 -11.72 -5.21
N ALA A 86 -1.99 -11.45 -6.15
CA ALA A 86 -0.57 -11.63 -5.92
C ALA A 86 0.01 -10.38 -5.24
N VAL A 87 0.84 -10.58 -4.23
CA VAL A 87 1.60 -9.52 -3.55
C VAL A 87 3.06 -9.71 -3.94
N VAL A 88 3.58 -8.83 -4.80
CA VAL A 88 5.00 -8.81 -5.18
C VAL A 88 5.71 -7.88 -4.22
N ASP A 89 6.49 -8.45 -3.31
CA ASP A 89 7.05 -7.73 -2.16
C ASP A 89 8.27 -8.48 -1.57
N SER A 90 8.58 -8.20 -0.32
CA SER A 90 9.67 -8.75 0.50
C SER A 90 9.38 -10.13 1.09
N GLY A 91 8.17 -10.65 0.89
CA GLY A 91 7.68 -11.90 1.46
C GLY A 91 6.62 -11.66 2.52
N ILE A 92 5.86 -12.71 2.84
CA ILE A 92 4.73 -12.65 3.77
C ILE A 92 4.95 -13.68 4.87
N ASP A 93 4.63 -13.33 6.12
CA ASP A 93 4.55 -14.33 7.18
C ASP A 93 3.38 -15.27 6.94
N LEU A 94 3.66 -16.42 6.33
CA LEU A 94 2.67 -17.43 5.92
C LEU A 94 1.98 -18.12 7.12
N GLU A 95 2.43 -17.86 8.33
CA GLU A 95 1.90 -18.45 9.57
C GLU A 95 1.12 -17.43 10.40
N HIS A 96 0.92 -16.22 9.87
CA HIS A 96 0.23 -15.15 10.59
C HIS A 96 -1.24 -15.49 10.82
N GLU A 97 -1.69 -15.37 12.06
CA GLU A 97 -3.00 -15.81 12.58
C GLU A 97 -4.25 -15.08 12.05
N ASP A 98 -4.02 -14.14 11.14
CA ASP A 98 -5.01 -13.24 10.52
C ASP A 98 -4.93 -13.34 8.98
N LEU A 99 -4.03 -14.20 8.47
CA LEU A 99 -3.77 -14.45 7.06
C LEU A 99 -3.87 -15.94 6.68
N ASP A 100 -3.92 -16.86 7.65
CA ASP A 100 -3.78 -18.30 7.45
C ASP A 100 -4.93 -18.92 6.62
N ASP A 101 -6.18 -18.43 6.74
CA ASP A 101 -7.28 -18.91 5.89
C ASP A 101 -7.42 -18.17 4.54
N VAL A 102 -6.56 -17.19 4.27
CA VAL A 102 -6.60 -16.37 3.04
C VAL A 102 -5.37 -16.54 2.14
N LEU A 103 -4.48 -17.48 2.42
CA LEU A 103 -3.36 -17.80 1.51
C LEU A 103 -3.84 -18.56 0.27
N TRP A 104 -3.33 -18.17 -0.90
CA TRP A 104 -3.43 -18.96 -2.13
C TRP A 104 -2.62 -20.23 -1.98
N THR A 105 -3.11 -21.35 -2.52
CA THR A 105 -2.39 -22.63 -2.51
C THR A 105 -2.34 -23.20 -3.91
N ASN A 106 -1.14 -23.46 -4.44
CA ASN A 106 -0.96 -24.26 -5.63
C ASN A 106 -1.39 -25.70 -5.31
N LYS A 107 -2.49 -26.16 -5.94
CA LYS A 107 -3.04 -27.50 -5.69
C LYS A 107 -2.40 -28.57 -6.57
N ASP A 108 -1.66 -28.13 -7.58
CA ASP A 108 -1.00 -29.02 -8.52
C ASP A 108 0.41 -29.42 -8.00
N GLU A 109 0.89 -28.77 -6.94
CA GLU A 109 2.14 -29.08 -6.24
C GLU A 109 1.97 -29.95 -4.99
N LYS A 110 2.99 -30.77 -4.67
CA LYS A 110 3.12 -31.45 -3.38
C LYS A 110 4.19 -30.76 -2.53
N PRO A 111 3.85 -30.28 -1.32
CA PRO A 111 4.80 -29.56 -0.48
C PRO A 111 6.07 -30.34 -0.14
N ASN A 112 7.22 -29.69 -0.32
CA ASN A 112 8.55 -30.10 0.16
C ASN A 112 9.05 -31.43 -0.43
N ASN A 113 8.72 -31.73 -1.69
CA ASN A 113 9.23 -32.92 -2.37
C ASN A 113 10.45 -32.63 -3.26
N GLY A 114 10.81 -31.36 -3.47
CA GLY A 114 11.93 -30.93 -4.31
C GLY A 114 11.69 -31.15 -5.81
N ILE A 115 10.43 -31.29 -6.23
CA ILE A 115 10.01 -31.56 -7.61
C ILE A 115 9.03 -30.45 -8.01
N ASP A 116 9.14 -30.00 -9.25
CA ASP A 116 8.11 -29.21 -9.92
C ASP A 116 7.06 -30.21 -10.44
N ASP A 117 5.97 -30.39 -9.69
CA ASP A 117 4.94 -31.40 -9.95
C ASP A 117 3.99 -30.99 -11.08
N ASP A 118 3.82 -29.69 -11.31
CA ASP A 118 2.95 -29.13 -12.35
C ASP A 118 3.68 -28.74 -13.66
N ASP A 119 5.02 -28.89 -13.70
CA ASP A 119 5.92 -28.61 -14.83
C ASP A 119 5.84 -27.14 -15.28
N ASN A 120 5.60 -26.22 -14.33
CA ASN A 120 5.50 -24.77 -14.58
C ASN A 120 6.86 -24.05 -14.50
N GLY A 121 7.91 -24.74 -14.07
CA GLY A 121 9.27 -24.24 -13.89
C GLY A 121 9.64 -23.82 -12.46
N TYR A 122 8.74 -23.97 -11.49
CA TYR A 122 8.87 -23.44 -10.13
C TYR A 122 8.68 -24.56 -9.09
N VAL A 123 9.80 -25.05 -8.55
CA VAL A 123 9.82 -26.15 -7.58
C VAL A 123 9.17 -25.76 -6.25
N ASP A 124 8.26 -26.60 -5.76
CA ASP A 124 7.62 -26.49 -4.43
C ASP A 124 6.89 -25.14 -4.18
N ASP A 125 6.28 -24.53 -5.21
CA ASP A 125 5.71 -23.17 -5.16
C ASP A 125 4.31 -23.06 -4.49
N ILE A 126 4.16 -23.67 -3.31
CA ILE A 126 2.87 -23.91 -2.64
C ILE A 126 2.05 -22.64 -2.39
N HIS A 127 2.66 -21.57 -1.90
CA HIS A 127 1.96 -20.30 -1.58
C HIS A 127 2.43 -19.14 -2.45
N GLY A 128 3.13 -19.46 -3.54
CA GLY A 128 3.85 -18.55 -4.41
C GLY A 128 5.34 -18.85 -4.42
N TYR A 129 6.18 -17.89 -4.83
CA TYR A 129 7.57 -18.15 -5.16
C TYR A 129 8.53 -17.05 -4.70
N ASN A 130 9.76 -17.44 -4.38
CA ASN A 130 10.84 -16.54 -3.96
C ASN A 130 11.91 -16.42 -5.04
N PHE A 131 11.90 -15.30 -5.75
CA PHE A 131 12.85 -14.97 -6.81
C PHE A 131 14.21 -14.51 -6.26
N LEU A 132 14.29 -14.18 -4.98
CA LEU A 132 15.55 -13.76 -4.36
C LEU A 132 16.36 -14.95 -3.82
N GLY A 133 15.82 -16.17 -3.82
CA GLY A 133 16.50 -17.34 -3.28
C GLY A 133 17.06 -17.08 -1.88
N GLU A 134 18.38 -17.18 -1.73
CA GLU A 134 19.09 -16.93 -0.47
C GLU A 134 19.54 -15.47 -0.25
N SER A 135 19.24 -14.57 -1.18
CA SER A 135 19.57 -13.14 -1.05
C SER A 135 18.59 -12.41 -0.14
N TYR A 136 19.14 -11.47 0.63
CA TYR A 136 18.41 -10.57 1.51
C TYR A 136 18.88 -9.13 1.31
N ASN A 137 20.15 -8.86 1.66
CA ASN A 137 20.77 -7.56 1.43
C ASN A 137 21.19 -7.45 -0.02
N GLU A 138 20.76 -6.39 -0.69
CA GLU A 138 21.10 -6.05 -2.06
C GLU A 138 21.50 -4.58 -2.19
N GLN A 139 22.21 -4.28 -3.27
CA GLN A 139 22.53 -2.89 -3.63
C GLN A 139 21.28 -2.17 -4.15
N LEU A 140 21.21 -0.85 -3.96
CA LEU A 140 20.35 0.00 -4.79
C LEU A 140 20.80 -0.08 -6.25
N GLU A 141 19.87 0.08 -7.18
CA GLU A 141 20.09 -0.14 -8.60
C GLU A 141 21.21 0.77 -9.11
N TYR A 142 21.24 2.03 -8.71
CA TYR A 142 22.28 2.94 -9.18
C TYR A 142 23.69 2.57 -8.70
N ALA A 143 23.85 1.99 -7.50
CA ALA A 143 25.13 1.49 -7.00
C ALA A 143 25.56 0.24 -7.79
N ARG A 144 24.61 -0.67 -8.00
CA ARG A 144 24.76 -1.89 -8.82
C ARG A 144 25.15 -1.58 -10.26
N MET A 145 24.52 -0.56 -10.86
CA MET A 145 24.80 -0.10 -12.22
C MET A 145 26.25 0.34 -12.40
N LEU A 146 26.81 1.04 -11.40
CA LEU A 146 28.19 1.50 -11.41
C LEU A 146 29.18 0.35 -11.21
N ARG A 147 28.87 -0.60 -10.33
CA ARG A 147 29.69 -1.81 -10.10
C ARG A 147 29.81 -2.65 -11.37
N LEU A 148 28.68 -2.91 -12.03
CA LEU A 148 28.59 -3.79 -13.20
C LEU A 148 28.81 -3.06 -14.54
N ASN A 149 28.92 -1.74 -14.50
CA ASN A 149 29.07 -0.89 -15.68
C ASN A 149 27.95 -1.08 -16.73
N ILE A 150 26.71 -1.13 -16.27
CA ILE A 150 25.50 -1.31 -17.10
C ILE A 150 24.74 0.01 -17.30
N GLY A 151 23.74 0.03 -18.19
CA GLY A 151 23.02 1.23 -18.61
C GLY A 151 23.73 2.06 -19.69
N ASP A 152 23.23 3.24 -20.02
CA ASP A 152 23.93 4.19 -20.89
C ASP A 152 24.84 5.15 -20.08
N ALA A 153 25.69 5.91 -20.78
CA ALA A 153 26.66 6.81 -20.14
C ALA A 153 25.99 7.96 -19.36
N SER A 154 24.86 8.48 -19.83
CA SER A 154 24.14 9.57 -19.16
C SER A 154 23.49 9.06 -17.87
N THR A 155 22.84 7.90 -17.93
CA THR A 155 22.24 7.27 -16.76
C THR A 155 23.28 6.91 -15.71
N ARG A 156 24.45 6.36 -16.11
CA ARG A 156 25.56 6.13 -15.17
C ARG A 156 26.14 7.41 -14.58
N ALA A 157 26.12 8.53 -15.30
CA ALA A 157 26.55 9.80 -14.74
C ALA A 157 25.58 10.28 -13.64
N LYS A 158 24.26 10.15 -13.85
CA LYS A 158 23.25 10.42 -12.82
C LYS A 158 23.41 9.51 -11.60
N ALA A 159 23.57 8.20 -11.84
CA ALA A 159 23.81 7.21 -10.78
C ALA A 159 25.04 7.55 -9.94
N ARG A 160 26.12 8.01 -10.57
CA ARG A 160 27.35 8.43 -9.89
C ARG A 160 27.13 9.66 -9.01
N LEU A 161 26.39 10.66 -9.51
CA LEU A 161 26.09 11.86 -8.74
C LEU A 161 25.28 11.54 -7.46
N LEU A 162 24.33 10.62 -7.55
CA LEU A 162 23.57 10.16 -6.37
C LEU A 162 24.46 9.40 -5.40
N LEU A 163 25.24 8.42 -5.88
CA LEU A 163 26.10 7.63 -5.00
C LEU A 163 27.18 8.48 -4.30
N ASP A 164 27.81 9.40 -5.04
CA ASP A 164 28.84 10.30 -4.51
C ASP A 164 28.27 11.28 -3.47
N LYS A 165 26.95 11.52 -3.48
CA LYS A 165 26.24 12.31 -2.47
C LYS A 165 25.79 11.45 -1.29
N GLU A 166 25.04 10.39 -1.55
CA GLU A 166 24.31 9.63 -0.52
C GLU A 166 25.23 8.75 0.32
N TYR A 167 26.29 8.17 -0.26
CA TYR A 167 27.21 7.31 0.50
C TYR A 167 27.94 8.08 1.62
N PRO A 168 28.58 9.25 1.37
CA PRO A 168 29.16 10.05 2.44
C PRO A 168 28.13 10.54 3.47
N GLU A 169 26.94 10.94 3.03
CA GLU A 169 25.84 11.35 3.92
C GLU A 169 25.42 10.21 4.86
N ALA A 170 25.26 8.98 4.34
CA ALA A 170 24.93 7.81 5.15
C ALA A 170 26.03 7.48 6.17
N VAL A 171 27.31 7.58 5.79
CA VAL A 171 28.45 7.41 6.72
C VAL A 171 28.40 8.45 7.83
N GLN A 172 28.17 9.72 7.49
CA GLN A 172 28.09 10.81 8.45
C GLN A 172 26.89 10.64 9.40
N ASN A 173 25.72 10.31 8.87
CA ASN A 173 24.51 10.11 9.65
C ASN A 173 24.67 8.93 10.63
N LYS A 174 25.25 7.81 10.19
CA LYS A 174 25.58 6.68 11.07
C LYS A 174 26.43 7.13 12.25
N GLN A 175 27.52 7.85 11.98
CA GLN A 175 28.42 8.35 13.03
C GLN A 175 27.71 9.33 13.98
N GLN A 176 26.84 10.19 13.45
CA GLN A 176 26.06 11.13 14.25
C GLN A 176 25.09 10.40 15.19
N TYR A 177 24.36 9.40 14.68
CA TYR A 177 23.45 8.61 15.50
C TYR A 177 24.20 7.81 16.57
N GLU A 178 25.35 7.21 16.23
CA GLU A 178 26.21 6.51 17.21
C GLU A 178 26.69 7.45 18.34
N GLN A 179 27.05 8.69 18.00
CA GLN A 179 27.43 9.70 18.99
C GLN A 179 26.25 10.11 19.88
N ILE A 180 25.08 10.38 19.29
CA ILE A 180 23.86 10.71 20.04
C ILE A 180 23.51 9.56 20.99
N LEU A 181 23.46 8.33 20.49
CA LEU A 181 23.17 7.15 21.28
C LEU A 181 24.11 7.01 22.49
N GLN A 182 25.41 7.19 22.28
CA GLN A 182 26.38 7.09 23.36
C GLN A 182 26.16 8.17 24.42
N VAL A 183 25.88 9.41 24.00
CA VAL A 183 25.61 10.53 24.90
C VAL A 183 24.30 10.31 25.68
N VAL A 184 23.24 9.85 25.01
CA VAL A 184 21.94 9.55 25.63
C VAL A 184 22.07 8.39 26.63
N LYS A 185 22.75 7.30 26.28
CA LYS A 185 22.97 6.15 27.19
C LYS A 185 23.74 6.57 28.45
N ASN A 186 24.77 7.39 28.30
CA ASN A 186 25.55 7.89 29.44
C ASN A 186 24.73 8.81 30.33
N ALA A 187 23.92 9.69 29.73
CA ALA A 187 23.02 10.58 30.46
C ALA A 187 21.93 9.81 31.20
N ASP A 188 21.33 8.82 30.54
CA ASP A 188 20.31 7.93 31.09
C ASP A 188 20.83 7.14 32.30
N GLU A 189 21.99 6.51 32.17
CA GLU A 189 22.61 5.76 33.28
C GLU A 189 22.84 6.67 34.51
N ALA A 190 23.34 7.89 34.28
CA ALA A 190 23.55 8.87 35.35
C ALA A 190 22.23 9.31 35.99
N ALA A 191 21.19 9.57 35.20
CA ALA A 191 19.87 9.98 35.68
C ALA A 191 19.18 8.86 36.46
N ARG A 192 19.18 7.62 35.96
CA ARG A 192 18.66 6.44 36.67
C ARG A 192 19.32 6.25 38.02
N LYS A 193 20.65 6.40 38.07
CA LYS A 193 21.42 6.31 39.32
C LYS A 193 21.06 7.44 40.30
N ALA A 194 20.88 8.67 39.82
CA ALA A 194 20.51 9.80 40.66
C ALA A 194 19.07 9.72 41.19
N LEU A 195 18.16 9.19 40.38
CA LEU A 195 16.73 9.06 40.72
C LEU A 195 16.40 7.76 41.48
N GLY A 196 17.25 6.74 41.38
CA GLY A 196 16.96 5.40 41.88
C GLY A 196 15.79 4.72 41.14
N LYS A 197 15.58 5.07 39.86
CA LYS A 197 14.48 4.57 39.02
C LYS A 197 15.03 4.01 37.72
N GLU A 198 14.46 2.90 37.25
CA GLU A 198 14.75 2.36 35.90
C GLU A 198 13.97 3.09 34.81
N VAL A 199 12.76 3.56 35.12
CA VAL A 199 11.91 4.35 34.22
C VAL A 199 11.51 5.63 34.93
N TYR A 200 11.65 6.76 34.25
CA TYR A 200 11.39 8.08 34.80
C TYR A 200 10.78 8.99 33.74
N SER A 201 10.03 9.98 34.20
CA SER A 201 9.39 11.00 33.38
C SER A 201 10.31 12.20 33.16
N LYS A 202 9.92 13.09 32.23
CA LYS A 202 10.59 14.39 32.07
C LYS A 202 10.54 15.22 33.36
N GLU A 203 9.44 15.13 34.11
CA GLU A 203 9.25 15.84 35.37
C GLU A 203 10.21 15.32 36.45
N ASP A 204 10.47 14.00 36.47
CA ASP A 204 11.41 13.39 37.42
C ASP A 204 12.82 13.98 37.28
N LEU A 205 13.27 14.31 36.06
CA LEU A 205 14.59 14.91 35.82
C LEU A 205 14.79 16.22 36.62
N ASN A 206 13.72 16.99 36.82
CA ASN A 206 13.79 18.25 37.57
C ASN A 206 14.01 18.05 39.07
N THR A 207 13.76 16.83 39.57
CA THR A 207 13.93 16.48 40.99
C THR A 207 15.36 16.07 41.34
N ILE A 208 16.24 15.86 40.35
CA ILE A 208 17.63 15.48 40.58
C ILE A 208 18.36 16.56 41.39
N GLU A 209 18.87 16.20 42.56
CA GLU A 209 19.52 17.13 43.49
C GLU A 209 20.96 17.49 43.06
N ASP A 210 21.67 16.61 42.36
CA ASP A 210 23.02 16.87 41.87
C ASP A 210 23.02 18.03 40.87
N LYS A 211 23.64 19.14 41.27
CA LYS A 211 23.77 20.38 40.46
C LYS A 211 25.15 20.54 39.83
N SER A 212 25.93 19.47 39.71
CA SER A 212 27.16 19.49 38.92
C SER A 212 26.87 19.86 37.47
N GLU A 213 27.83 20.53 36.83
CA GLU A 213 27.71 20.94 35.42
C GLU A 213 27.42 19.73 34.52
N GLN A 214 28.07 18.59 34.79
CA GLN A 214 27.84 17.35 34.06
C GLN A 214 26.40 16.83 34.21
N MET A 215 25.84 16.82 35.42
CA MET A 215 24.46 16.35 35.62
C MET A 215 23.46 17.30 34.96
N GLN A 216 23.71 18.61 35.01
CA GLN A 216 22.85 19.58 34.33
C GLN A 216 22.86 19.39 32.81
N GLN A 217 24.02 19.07 32.22
CA GLN A 217 24.12 18.71 30.80
C GLN A 217 23.33 17.43 30.48
N ASN A 218 23.47 16.38 31.31
CA ASN A 218 22.73 15.13 31.14
C ASN A 218 21.21 15.35 31.21
N VAL A 219 20.73 16.15 32.18
CA VAL A 219 19.32 16.52 32.31
C VAL A 219 18.83 17.27 31.07
N ALA A 220 19.63 18.20 30.52
CA ALA A 220 19.27 18.92 29.31
C ALA A 220 19.16 18.00 28.08
N ILE A 221 20.11 17.07 27.92
CA ILE A 221 20.09 16.05 26.86
C ILE A 221 18.82 15.21 26.96
N LEU A 222 18.53 14.64 28.13
CA LEU A 222 17.36 13.77 28.31
C LEU A 222 16.05 14.55 28.16
N SER A 223 16.00 15.81 28.64
CA SER A 223 14.84 16.68 28.47
C SER A 223 14.52 16.97 27.01
N GLN A 224 15.56 17.02 26.16
CA GLN A 224 15.44 17.11 24.71
C GLN A 224 15.01 15.76 24.12
N MET A 225 15.49 14.62 24.62
CA MET A 225 15.06 13.30 24.14
C MET A 225 13.56 13.04 24.38
N PHE A 226 13.00 13.55 25.47
CA PHE A 226 11.55 13.52 25.71
C PHE A 226 10.71 14.36 24.72
N SER A 227 11.32 15.12 23.79
CA SER A 227 10.57 15.69 22.65
C SER A 227 10.48 14.75 21.45
N TYR A 228 11.25 13.66 21.45
CA TYR A 228 11.28 12.67 20.37
C TYR A 228 10.51 11.39 20.74
N GLY A 229 10.41 11.06 22.03
CA GLY A 229 9.61 9.92 22.50
C GLY A 229 9.10 10.11 23.94
N ASP A 230 8.14 9.28 24.31
CA ASP A 230 7.49 9.32 25.64
C ASP A 230 8.39 8.80 26.76
N ASP A 231 9.34 7.93 26.43
CA ASP A 231 10.30 7.36 27.36
C ASP A 231 11.68 7.16 26.71
N ILE A 232 12.73 7.22 27.54
CA ILE A 232 14.12 7.15 27.08
C ILE A 232 14.48 5.77 26.49
N PRO A 233 14.00 4.63 27.02
CA PRO A 233 14.21 3.33 26.37
C PRO A 233 13.74 3.29 24.91
N LYS A 234 12.54 3.77 24.60
CA LYS A 234 12.05 3.85 23.21
C LYS A 234 12.90 4.74 22.33
N VAL A 235 13.33 5.91 22.83
CA VAL A 235 14.24 6.79 22.08
C VAL A 235 15.57 6.08 21.79
N ILE A 236 16.08 5.29 22.72
CA ILE A 236 17.29 4.48 22.52
C ILE A 236 17.05 3.42 21.44
N ASP A 237 15.89 2.76 21.43
CA ASP A 237 15.52 1.77 20.42
C ASP A 237 15.43 2.40 19.02
N GLU A 238 14.74 3.53 18.88
CA GLU A 238 14.67 4.32 17.63
C GLU A 238 16.06 4.75 17.13
N LEU A 239 16.96 5.16 18.03
CA LEU A 239 18.34 5.48 17.68
C LEU A 239 19.10 4.25 17.19
N ASN A 240 18.91 3.08 17.80
CA ASN A 240 19.53 1.83 17.32
C ASN A 240 18.98 1.42 15.95
N GLU A 241 17.68 1.59 15.70
CA GLU A 241 17.07 1.36 14.40
C GLU A 241 17.67 2.29 13.33
N GLY A 242 17.82 3.59 13.64
CA GLY A 242 18.49 4.54 12.75
C GLY A 242 19.94 4.18 12.45
N ILE A 243 20.70 3.72 13.45
CA ILE A 243 22.08 3.23 13.24
C ILE A 243 22.08 2.00 12.34
N THR A 244 21.16 1.07 12.57
CA THR A 244 21.04 -0.15 11.77
C THR A 244 20.72 0.19 10.32
N TYR A 245 19.76 1.07 10.09
CA TYR A 245 19.40 1.59 8.77
C TYR A 245 20.62 2.17 8.03
N PHE A 246 21.33 3.13 8.63
CA PHE A 246 22.50 3.72 7.97
C PHE A 246 23.68 2.73 7.84
N ALA A 247 23.80 1.76 8.75
CA ALA A 247 24.78 0.69 8.63
C ALA A 247 24.49 -0.20 7.42
N GLU A 248 23.23 -0.58 7.20
CA GLU A 248 22.83 -1.37 6.02
C GLU A 248 23.06 -0.60 4.73
N GLN A 249 22.73 0.70 4.71
CA GLN A 249 23.02 1.58 3.58
C GLN A 249 24.52 1.58 3.24
N VAL A 250 25.39 1.82 4.23
CA VAL A 250 26.84 1.89 4.01
C VAL A 250 27.45 0.53 3.68
N ASN A 251 27.00 -0.55 4.31
CA ASN A 251 27.61 -1.87 4.17
C ASN A 251 27.11 -2.63 2.93
N TYR A 252 25.87 -2.38 2.52
CA TYR A 252 25.18 -3.17 1.49
C TYR A 252 24.58 -2.29 0.39
N ASN A 253 23.61 -1.42 0.71
CA ASN A 253 22.76 -0.81 -0.33
C ASN A 253 23.54 0.15 -1.24
N LEU A 254 24.42 0.97 -0.65
CA LEU A 254 25.27 1.94 -1.34
C LEU A 254 26.69 1.42 -1.60
N ASN A 255 27.04 0.26 -1.05
CA ASN A 255 28.38 -0.27 -1.16
C ASN A 255 28.64 -0.86 -2.55
N LYS A 256 29.38 -0.13 -3.39
CA LYS A 256 29.74 -0.58 -4.75
C LYS A 256 30.49 -1.93 -4.80
N ASP A 257 31.19 -2.31 -3.72
CA ASP A 257 32.01 -3.52 -3.66
C ASP A 257 31.23 -4.73 -3.12
N PHE A 258 30.02 -4.51 -2.59
CA PHE A 258 29.14 -5.57 -2.12
C PHE A 258 28.43 -6.27 -3.28
N ASP A 259 28.21 -7.59 -3.16
CA ASP A 259 27.43 -8.39 -4.11
C ASP A 259 26.43 -9.31 -3.44
N GLY A 260 25.23 -8.77 -3.22
CA GLY A 260 24.10 -9.46 -2.63
C GLY A 260 23.52 -10.58 -3.49
N ARG A 261 23.65 -10.48 -4.83
CA ARG A 261 23.05 -11.46 -5.76
C ARG A 261 23.77 -12.79 -5.82
N LYS A 262 25.05 -12.83 -5.43
CA LYS A 262 25.90 -14.02 -5.52
C LYS A 262 25.28 -15.31 -4.95
N PRO A 263 24.56 -15.32 -3.81
CA PRO A 263 23.93 -16.53 -3.26
C PRO A 263 22.76 -17.07 -4.10
N VAL A 264 22.15 -16.26 -4.99
CA VAL A 264 21.04 -16.70 -5.85
C VAL A 264 21.54 -17.63 -6.96
N GLY A 265 22.76 -17.39 -7.44
CA GLY A 265 23.42 -18.27 -8.41
C GLY A 265 22.94 -18.12 -9.85
N ASP A 266 22.24 -17.04 -10.18
CA ASP A 266 21.72 -16.72 -11.51
C ASP A 266 22.48 -15.55 -12.18
N ASP A 267 22.17 -15.30 -13.45
CA ASP A 267 22.50 -14.07 -14.16
C ASP A 267 21.29 -13.12 -14.16
N PRO A 268 21.28 -12.08 -13.30
CA PRO A 268 20.14 -11.15 -13.20
C PRO A 268 19.93 -10.31 -14.46
N TYR A 269 20.90 -10.26 -15.39
CA TYR A 269 20.83 -9.49 -16.64
C TYR A 269 20.65 -10.36 -17.89
N ASN A 270 20.31 -11.64 -17.68
CA ASN A 270 19.87 -12.54 -18.73
C ASN A 270 18.42 -12.97 -18.48
N PHE A 271 17.47 -12.39 -19.23
CA PHE A 271 16.05 -12.70 -19.09
C PHE A 271 15.69 -14.18 -19.34
N ASN A 272 16.53 -14.93 -20.04
CA ASN A 272 16.31 -16.35 -20.31
C ASN A 272 16.82 -17.25 -19.19
N ASP A 273 17.57 -16.71 -18.23
CA ASP A 273 17.95 -17.43 -17.01
C ASP A 273 16.79 -17.38 -16.01
N LYS A 274 15.97 -18.44 -16.02
CA LYS A 274 14.71 -18.56 -15.28
C LYS A 274 14.73 -19.64 -14.21
N SER A 275 15.76 -20.49 -14.18
CA SER A 275 15.87 -21.62 -13.25
C SER A 275 16.63 -21.20 -12.00
N TYR A 276 16.00 -20.37 -11.16
CA TYR A 276 16.56 -19.85 -9.91
C TYR A 276 15.45 -19.57 -8.88
N GLY A 277 15.84 -19.20 -7.66
CA GLY A 277 14.89 -18.98 -6.57
C GLY A 277 14.49 -20.27 -5.84
N ASN A 278 13.41 -20.22 -5.07
CA ASN A 278 12.83 -21.38 -4.40
C ASN A 278 11.35 -21.17 -4.03
N GLY A 279 10.64 -22.26 -3.68
CA GLY A 279 9.23 -22.26 -3.28
C GLY A 279 8.92 -21.70 -1.89
N ASN A 280 9.84 -20.96 -1.24
CA ASN A 280 9.61 -20.36 0.07
C ASN A 280 9.47 -18.82 -0.02
N PRO A 281 8.27 -18.28 -0.25
CA PRO A 281 8.02 -16.84 -0.35
C PRO A 281 7.78 -16.17 1.02
N LYS A 282 8.21 -16.79 2.13
CA LYS A 282 8.12 -16.20 3.47
C LYS A 282 9.14 -15.06 3.62
N ASN A 283 8.84 -14.09 4.48
CA ASN A 283 9.84 -13.15 4.96
C ASN A 283 11.03 -13.88 5.62
N ARG A 284 12.23 -13.37 5.43
CA ARG A 284 13.50 -14.01 5.81
C ARG A 284 13.98 -13.59 7.20
N VAL A 285 13.64 -12.38 7.62
CA VAL A 285 13.93 -11.86 8.96
C VAL A 285 12.69 -11.16 9.52
N GLU A 286 12.63 -11.02 10.84
CA GLU A 286 11.47 -10.42 11.53
C GLU A 286 11.24 -8.96 11.15
N SER A 287 12.31 -8.20 10.91
CA SER A 287 12.22 -6.80 10.47
C SER A 287 11.67 -6.65 9.03
N GLU A 288 11.67 -7.71 8.23
CA GLU A 288 11.10 -7.75 6.87
C GLU A 288 9.57 -7.89 6.96
N SER A 289 8.92 -6.84 7.44
CA SER A 289 7.50 -6.82 7.80
C SER A 289 6.57 -6.29 6.72
N HIS A 290 7.13 -5.64 5.70
CA HIS A 290 6.40 -4.86 4.72
C HIS A 290 5.39 -5.70 3.92
N GLY A 291 5.78 -6.87 3.40
CA GLY A 291 4.86 -7.72 2.64
C GLY A 291 3.71 -8.27 3.48
N THR A 292 3.96 -8.64 4.74
CA THR A 292 2.92 -9.03 5.70
C THR A 292 1.94 -7.89 5.95
N HIS A 293 2.42 -6.66 6.13
CA HIS A 293 1.58 -5.47 6.34
C HIS A 293 0.67 -5.18 5.16
N VAL A 294 1.25 -5.20 3.96
CA VAL A 294 0.55 -5.06 2.68
C VAL A 294 -0.53 -6.14 2.50
N ALA A 295 -0.22 -7.41 2.81
CA ALA A 295 -1.16 -8.51 2.72
C ALA A 295 -2.37 -8.34 3.67
N GLY A 296 -2.12 -7.91 4.91
CA GLY A 296 -3.17 -7.63 5.89
C GLY A 296 -4.16 -6.56 5.44
N ILE A 297 -3.68 -5.48 4.81
CA ILE A 297 -4.54 -4.42 4.29
C ILE A 297 -5.50 -4.98 3.23
N ILE A 298 -5.03 -5.89 2.38
CA ILE A 298 -5.87 -6.51 1.34
C ILE A 298 -6.87 -7.48 1.96
N ALA A 299 -6.39 -8.39 2.81
CA ALA A 299 -7.03 -9.69 3.02
C ALA A 299 -7.12 -10.18 4.46
N ALA A 300 -6.65 -9.42 5.47
CA ALA A 300 -6.79 -9.83 6.86
C ALA A 300 -8.23 -10.28 7.17
N GLU A 301 -8.35 -11.39 7.90
CA GLU A 301 -9.58 -12.12 8.07
C GLU A 301 -10.68 -11.30 8.73
N ARG A 302 -11.72 -10.98 7.95
CA ARG A 302 -12.78 -10.10 8.47
C ARG A 302 -13.64 -10.76 9.55
N ASN A 303 -13.72 -10.10 10.71
CA ASN A 303 -14.56 -10.44 11.87
C ASN A 303 -14.17 -11.74 12.60
N ASN A 304 -12.88 -12.11 12.61
CA ASN A 304 -12.37 -13.22 13.43
C ASN A 304 -12.10 -12.82 14.91
N GLY A 305 -12.22 -11.52 15.23
CA GLY A 305 -12.00 -10.99 16.58
C GLY A 305 -10.55 -10.69 16.92
N LYS A 306 -9.66 -10.72 15.93
CA LYS A 306 -8.24 -10.42 16.05
C LYS A 306 -7.90 -9.16 15.25
N GLY A 307 -6.70 -8.62 15.52
CA GLY A 307 -5.99 -7.77 14.56
C GLY A 307 -6.82 -6.70 13.86
N VAL A 308 -6.85 -6.83 12.53
CA VAL A 308 -7.50 -5.88 11.63
C VAL A 308 -8.45 -6.60 10.67
N ASN A 309 -9.39 -5.85 10.11
CA ASN A 309 -10.15 -6.35 8.97
C ASN A 309 -9.41 -5.93 7.70
N GLY A 310 -9.11 -6.86 6.79
CA GLY A 310 -8.66 -6.52 5.44
C GLY A 310 -9.80 -5.92 4.62
N VAL A 311 -9.48 -5.20 3.54
CA VAL A 311 -10.49 -4.58 2.68
C VAL A 311 -11.40 -5.63 2.03
N ALA A 312 -10.85 -6.77 1.58
CA ALA A 312 -11.57 -7.83 0.89
C ALA A 312 -11.74 -9.11 1.73
N LYS A 313 -12.91 -9.74 1.66
CA LYS A 313 -13.20 -11.03 2.34
C LYS A 313 -13.06 -12.27 1.44
N ASN A 314 -13.39 -12.17 0.15
CA ASN A 314 -13.38 -13.32 -0.77
C ASN A 314 -12.10 -13.31 -1.63
N VAL A 315 -10.96 -13.36 -0.96
CA VAL A 315 -9.64 -13.20 -1.57
C VAL A 315 -8.71 -14.33 -1.15
N GLU A 316 -7.74 -14.63 -2.01
CA GLU A 316 -6.61 -15.52 -1.76
C GLU A 316 -5.33 -14.74 -2.08
N ILE A 317 -4.34 -14.75 -1.18
CA ILE A 317 -3.07 -14.04 -1.30
C ILE A 317 -1.98 -15.00 -1.80
N MET A 318 -1.42 -14.68 -2.95
CA MET A 318 -0.23 -15.34 -3.49
C MET A 318 1.00 -14.50 -3.16
N SER A 319 1.95 -15.07 -2.40
CA SER A 319 3.16 -14.36 -1.97
C SER A 319 4.26 -14.48 -3.00
N LEU A 320 4.74 -13.36 -3.55
CA LEU A 320 5.87 -13.34 -4.49
C LEU A 320 6.99 -12.50 -3.93
N ARG A 321 8.03 -13.17 -3.44
CA ARG A 321 9.19 -12.50 -2.85
C ARG A 321 10.18 -12.11 -3.96
N ALA A 322 10.22 -10.81 -4.27
CA ALA A 322 11.07 -10.23 -5.32
C ALA A 322 11.71 -8.88 -4.92
N VAL A 323 11.36 -8.34 -3.75
CA VAL A 323 11.90 -7.06 -3.24
C VAL A 323 12.86 -7.34 -2.07
N PRO A 324 14.17 -7.09 -2.23
CA PRO A 324 15.16 -7.34 -1.18
C PRO A 324 15.27 -6.16 -0.19
N ASN A 325 16.16 -6.25 0.79
CA ASN A 325 16.70 -5.05 1.46
C ASN A 325 17.65 -4.34 0.49
N GLY A 326 17.09 -3.47 -0.35
CA GLY A 326 17.73 -2.82 -1.49
C GLY A 326 16.73 -2.64 -2.63
N ASP A 327 17.21 -2.41 -3.85
CA ASP A 327 16.31 -2.32 -5.02
C ASP A 327 16.08 -3.69 -5.64
N GLU A 328 14.86 -3.93 -6.10
CA GLU A 328 14.48 -5.11 -6.86
C GLU A 328 15.15 -5.18 -8.25
N TYR A 329 15.20 -6.38 -8.83
CA TYR A 329 15.73 -6.59 -10.18
C TYR A 329 14.61 -6.57 -11.21
N ASP A 330 14.82 -5.90 -12.35
CA ASP A 330 13.83 -5.83 -13.44
C ASP A 330 13.43 -7.23 -13.94
N LYS A 331 14.38 -8.18 -13.94
CA LYS A 331 14.14 -9.59 -14.29
C LYS A 331 13.18 -10.25 -13.30
N ASP A 332 13.45 -10.12 -12.00
CA ASP A 332 12.64 -10.73 -10.93
C ASP A 332 11.21 -10.18 -10.96
N ILE A 333 11.03 -8.86 -11.11
CA ILE A 333 9.70 -8.25 -11.22
C ILE A 333 8.96 -8.72 -12.47
N ALA A 334 9.64 -8.76 -13.62
CA ALA A 334 9.02 -9.21 -14.87
C ALA A 334 8.62 -10.69 -14.83
N LEU A 335 9.38 -11.53 -14.13
CA LEU A 335 9.05 -12.96 -13.95
C LEU A 335 8.00 -13.17 -12.87
N ALA A 336 8.01 -12.41 -11.77
CA ALA A 336 6.97 -12.44 -10.73
C ALA A 336 5.61 -12.04 -11.30
N ILE A 337 5.54 -10.99 -12.14
CA ILE A 337 4.30 -10.62 -12.83
C ILE A 337 3.81 -11.76 -13.73
N ARG A 338 4.69 -12.40 -14.49
CA ARG A 338 4.32 -13.53 -15.36
C ARG A 338 3.84 -14.73 -14.56
N TYR A 339 4.56 -15.09 -13.51
CA TYR A 339 4.18 -16.13 -12.55
C TYR A 339 2.77 -15.88 -12.00
N ALA A 340 2.51 -14.68 -11.48
CA ALA A 340 1.20 -14.33 -10.93
C ALA A 340 0.07 -14.54 -11.95
N VAL A 341 0.30 -14.07 -13.19
CA VAL A 341 -0.65 -14.17 -14.29
C VAL A 341 -0.91 -15.64 -14.65
N ASP A 342 0.14 -16.42 -14.79
CA ASP A 342 0.08 -17.82 -15.22
C ASP A 342 -0.55 -18.72 -14.14
N ASN A 343 -0.33 -18.39 -12.86
CA ASN A 343 -0.95 -19.03 -11.70
C ASN A 343 -2.32 -18.44 -11.29
N GLY A 344 -2.95 -17.66 -12.18
CA GLY A 344 -4.36 -17.31 -12.07
C GLY A 344 -4.70 -16.08 -11.24
N ALA A 345 -3.72 -15.27 -10.82
CA ALA A 345 -3.97 -13.98 -10.21
C ALA A 345 -4.83 -13.09 -11.12
N LYS A 346 -5.76 -12.33 -10.52
CA LYS A 346 -6.55 -11.31 -11.23
C LYS A 346 -6.13 -9.89 -10.90
N ILE A 347 -5.37 -9.74 -9.83
CA ILE A 347 -4.81 -8.49 -9.34
C ILE A 347 -3.38 -8.79 -8.87
N ILE A 348 -2.45 -7.89 -9.17
CA ILE A 348 -1.08 -7.91 -8.67
C ILE A 348 -0.87 -6.59 -7.94
N ASN A 349 -0.51 -6.65 -6.66
CA ASN A 349 -0.11 -5.49 -5.88
C ASN A 349 1.42 -5.36 -5.90
N CYS A 350 1.90 -4.18 -6.29
CA CYS A 350 3.31 -3.82 -6.31
C CYS A 350 3.53 -2.61 -5.40
N SER A 351 3.96 -2.84 -4.16
CA SER A 351 4.17 -1.81 -3.14
C SER A 351 5.65 -1.43 -3.01
N PHE A 352 6.35 -1.32 -4.14
CA PHE A 352 7.77 -0.99 -4.24
C PHE A 352 7.98 -0.02 -5.41
N GLY A 353 9.16 0.60 -5.44
CA GLY A 353 9.62 1.27 -6.64
C GLY A 353 11.02 1.84 -6.50
N LYS A 354 11.63 2.15 -7.65
CA LYS A 354 13.01 2.63 -7.74
C LYS A 354 13.18 3.69 -8.82
N SER A 355 14.27 4.45 -8.74
CA SER A 355 14.57 5.55 -9.66
C SER A 355 15.33 5.14 -10.92
N PHE A 356 15.92 3.94 -10.95
CA PHE A 356 16.69 3.41 -12.08
C PHE A 356 16.16 2.04 -12.50
N SER A 357 16.07 1.79 -13.81
CA SER A 357 15.60 0.50 -14.34
C SER A 357 16.28 0.24 -15.69
N PRO A 358 17.51 -0.32 -15.70
CA PRO A 358 18.29 -0.53 -16.93
C PRO A 358 17.61 -1.47 -17.93
N ASN A 359 16.67 -2.31 -17.48
CA ASN A 359 15.92 -3.25 -18.31
C ASN A 359 14.40 -3.11 -18.15
N ALA A 360 13.91 -1.87 -17.97
CA ALA A 360 12.48 -1.56 -17.84
C ALA A 360 11.58 -2.20 -18.92
N GLU A 361 12.09 -2.41 -20.15
CA GLU A 361 11.33 -3.07 -21.22
C GLU A 361 10.86 -4.50 -20.85
N TRP A 362 11.60 -5.25 -20.03
CA TRP A 362 11.16 -6.57 -19.57
C TRP A 362 9.90 -6.48 -18.70
N VAL A 363 9.84 -5.46 -17.86
CA VAL A 363 8.70 -5.20 -16.99
C VAL A 363 7.54 -4.64 -17.82
N TYR A 364 7.78 -3.77 -18.80
CA TYR A 364 6.76 -3.31 -19.73
C TYR A 364 6.11 -4.46 -20.52
N ASP A 365 6.91 -5.44 -20.96
CA ASP A 365 6.38 -6.61 -21.64
C ASP A 365 5.60 -7.54 -20.70
N ALA A 366 5.98 -7.63 -19.43
CA ALA A 366 5.21 -8.32 -18.41
C ALA A 366 3.87 -7.61 -18.10
N ILE A 367 3.85 -6.28 -18.06
CA ILE A 367 2.63 -5.46 -17.91
C ILE A 367 1.67 -5.72 -19.07
N LYS A 368 2.17 -5.70 -20.32
CA LYS A 368 1.35 -6.03 -21.51
C LYS A 368 0.85 -7.48 -21.47
N TYR A 369 1.68 -8.41 -20.99
CA TYR A 369 1.28 -9.80 -20.81
C TYR A 369 0.11 -9.93 -19.83
N ALA A 370 0.22 -9.30 -18.65
CA ALA A 370 -0.84 -9.22 -17.65
C ALA A 370 -2.13 -8.63 -18.23
N ALA A 371 -2.02 -7.56 -19.04
CA ALA A 371 -3.16 -6.94 -19.71
C ALA A 371 -3.86 -7.93 -20.67
N SER A 372 -3.08 -8.64 -21.48
CA SER A 372 -3.60 -9.65 -22.43
C SER A 372 -4.31 -10.83 -21.75
N LYS A 373 -4.04 -11.04 -20.45
CA LYS A 373 -4.59 -12.10 -19.61
C LYS A 373 -5.64 -11.59 -18.61
N ASP A 374 -6.08 -10.34 -18.78
CA ASP A 374 -7.11 -9.73 -17.96
C ASP A 374 -6.72 -9.63 -16.48
N VAL A 375 -5.50 -9.17 -16.19
CA VAL A 375 -4.96 -8.98 -14.84
C VAL A 375 -4.71 -7.50 -14.58
N LEU A 376 -5.19 -6.98 -13.45
CA LEU A 376 -4.95 -5.60 -13.01
C LEU A 376 -3.65 -5.55 -12.21
N ILE A 377 -2.82 -4.54 -12.44
CA ILE A 377 -1.64 -4.24 -11.62
C ILE A 377 -1.95 -2.96 -10.83
N VAL A 378 -1.72 -2.99 -9.53
CA VAL A 378 -1.90 -1.86 -8.61
C VAL A 378 -0.53 -1.49 -8.07
N HIS A 379 -0.10 -0.26 -8.31
CA HIS A 379 1.26 0.18 -8.01
C HIS A 379 1.27 1.40 -7.09
N ALA A 380 2.21 1.42 -6.14
CA ALA A 380 2.43 2.54 -5.24
C ALA A 380 3.15 3.69 -5.96
N ALA A 381 2.68 4.94 -5.79
CA ALA A 381 3.27 6.09 -6.48
C ALA A 381 4.69 6.46 -5.99
N GLY A 382 5.12 5.98 -4.83
CA GLY A 382 6.40 6.34 -4.20
C GLY A 382 6.26 7.46 -3.16
N ASN A 383 7.31 7.64 -2.35
CA ASN A 383 7.25 8.36 -1.07
C ASN A 383 8.19 9.58 -0.98
N ASP A 384 8.53 10.20 -2.12
CA ASP A 384 9.51 11.30 -2.19
C ASP A 384 8.87 12.70 -2.22
N GLY A 385 7.53 12.78 -2.24
CA GLY A 385 6.80 14.03 -2.43
C GLY A 385 7.04 14.66 -3.80
N ASN A 386 7.38 13.86 -4.80
CA ASN A 386 7.75 14.28 -6.15
C ASN A 386 6.56 14.31 -7.12
N ASP A 387 6.66 15.19 -8.11
CA ASP A 387 5.77 15.19 -9.28
C ASP A 387 6.29 14.17 -10.31
N LEU A 388 5.56 13.08 -10.51
CA LEU A 388 5.87 12.00 -11.46
C LEU A 388 5.62 12.39 -12.91
N ASP A 389 4.96 13.54 -13.18
CA ASP A 389 4.86 14.07 -14.54
C ASP A 389 6.19 14.69 -15.00
N ASN A 390 7.12 14.98 -14.06
CA ASN A 390 8.47 15.43 -14.36
C ASN A 390 9.40 14.23 -14.67
N PRO A 391 10.02 14.15 -15.86
CA PRO A 391 10.93 13.06 -16.23
C PRO A 391 12.21 12.98 -15.38
N ASP A 392 12.53 14.00 -14.59
CA ASP A 392 13.62 13.96 -13.62
C ASP A 392 13.26 13.20 -12.33
N ASN A 393 11.99 12.84 -12.14
CA ASN A 393 11.48 12.07 -11.00
C ASN A 393 10.93 10.70 -11.44
N PRO A 394 11.76 9.82 -12.05
CA PRO A 394 11.28 8.51 -12.43
C PRO A 394 10.97 7.65 -11.21
N ASN A 395 9.88 6.90 -11.31
CA ASN A 395 9.51 5.82 -10.41
C ASN A 395 9.20 4.59 -11.28
N TYR A 396 9.88 3.47 -11.02
CA TYR A 396 9.68 2.21 -11.74
C TYR A 396 9.15 1.12 -10.77
N PRO A 397 8.31 0.18 -11.23
CA PRO A 397 7.73 0.13 -12.57
C PRO A 397 6.80 1.31 -12.83
N ASN A 398 6.71 1.73 -14.08
CA ASN A 398 5.69 2.66 -14.53
C ASN A 398 5.07 2.12 -15.81
N ASP A 399 3.96 2.71 -16.21
CA ASP A 399 3.26 2.39 -17.44
C ASP A 399 3.38 3.52 -18.47
N HIS A 400 4.45 4.31 -18.47
CA HIS A 400 4.64 5.42 -19.41
C HIS A 400 6.11 5.68 -19.74
N LYS A 401 6.39 6.36 -20.86
CA LYS A 401 7.74 6.83 -21.22
C LYS A 401 7.87 8.36 -21.17
N PHE A 402 7.14 9.01 -20.27
CA PHE A 402 7.03 10.48 -20.08
C PHE A 402 6.58 11.26 -21.34
N SER A 403 6.27 10.54 -22.41
CA SER A 403 5.83 11.04 -23.70
C SER A 403 4.87 10.02 -24.28
N GLY A 404 3.71 10.47 -24.75
CA GLY A 404 2.67 9.60 -25.31
C GLY A 404 1.73 8.98 -24.27
N SER A 405 1.00 7.96 -24.71
CA SER A 405 -0.03 7.27 -23.91
C SER A 405 0.59 6.24 -22.96
N GLU A 406 -0.22 5.79 -21.98
CA GLU A 406 0.10 4.64 -21.15
C GLU A 406 0.46 3.41 -22.02
N ILE A 407 1.43 2.62 -21.56
CA ILE A 407 1.88 1.36 -22.16
C ILE A 407 0.73 0.35 -22.16
N SER A 408 -0.13 0.40 -21.13
CA SER A 408 -1.28 -0.50 -20.99
C SER A 408 -2.38 0.11 -20.12
N ASN A 409 -3.62 -0.34 -20.31
CA ASN A 409 -4.80 0.15 -19.60
C ASN A 409 -5.13 -0.65 -18.33
N ASN A 410 -4.19 -1.46 -17.83
CA ASN A 410 -4.37 -2.37 -16.69
C ASN A 410 -3.46 -2.06 -15.49
N VAL A 411 -2.73 -0.94 -15.49
CA VAL A 411 -1.96 -0.49 -14.32
C VAL A 411 -2.69 0.66 -13.65
N ILE A 412 -2.81 0.67 -12.33
CA ILE A 412 -3.35 1.80 -11.57
C ILE A 412 -2.32 2.27 -10.53
N THR A 413 -1.89 3.53 -10.65
CA THR A 413 -0.87 4.12 -9.77
C THR A 413 -1.54 4.92 -8.64
N VAL A 414 -1.15 4.65 -7.39
CA VAL A 414 -1.90 5.08 -6.19
C VAL A 414 -1.04 5.98 -5.29
N GLY A 415 -1.52 7.21 -5.09
CA GLY A 415 -1.00 8.15 -4.09
C GLY A 415 -1.61 7.94 -2.70
N ALA A 416 -0.99 8.50 -1.66
CA ALA A 416 -1.36 8.31 -0.27
C ALA A 416 -2.09 9.53 0.34
N LEU A 417 -3.12 9.23 1.13
CA LEU A 417 -3.86 10.18 1.95
C LEU A 417 -3.54 10.02 3.44
N THR A 418 -3.77 11.09 4.19
CA THR A 418 -3.82 11.10 5.65
C THR A 418 -5.25 10.94 6.15
N SER A 419 -5.40 10.70 7.45
CA SER A 419 -6.70 10.62 8.12
C SER A 419 -7.37 11.98 8.33
N LYS A 420 -6.72 13.09 7.93
CA LYS A 420 -7.24 14.45 8.05
C LYS A 420 -7.89 14.89 6.74
N TYR A 421 -9.18 15.17 6.74
CA TYR A 421 -9.82 15.80 5.58
C TYR A 421 -9.49 17.30 5.53
N GLY A 422 -9.26 17.86 4.35
CA GLY A 422 -8.92 19.28 4.16
C GLY A 422 -7.61 19.48 3.38
N SER A 423 -6.93 20.59 3.63
CA SER A 423 -5.70 20.94 2.90
C SER A 423 -4.54 19.98 3.15
N GLU A 424 -4.50 19.32 4.32
CA GLU A 424 -3.44 18.38 4.72
C GLU A 424 -3.80 16.91 4.42
N MET A 425 -4.83 16.67 3.59
CA MET A 425 -5.32 15.32 3.34
C MET A 425 -4.40 14.47 2.46
N VAL A 426 -3.51 15.10 1.70
CA VAL A 426 -2.47 14.39 0.94
C VAL A 426 -1.28 14.17 1.86
N ALA A 427 -0.80 12.94 1.94
CA ALA A 427 0.38 12.64 2.75
C ALA A 427 1.59 13.39 2.18
N GLY A 428 2.36 14.07 3.05
CA GLY A 428 3.46 14.93 2.61
C GLY A 428 4.53 14.20 1.79
N PHE A 429 4.71 12.91 2.04
CA PHE A 429 5.61 12.04 1.29
C PHE A 429 5.02 11.55 -0.05
N SER A 430 3.71 11.60 -0.28
CA SER A 430 3.11 10.99 -1.46
C SER A 430 3.62 11.67 -2.73
N ASN A 431 4.17 10.87 -3.65
CA ASN A 431 4.31 11.30 -5.03
C ASN A 431 2.93 11.60 -5.63
N TYR A 432 2.89 12.52 -6.58
CA TYR A 432 1.69 13.00 -7.27
C TYR A 432 1.98 13.21 -8.74
N GLY A 433 0.94 13.43 -9.55
CA GLY A 433 1.11 13.71 -10.98
C GLY A 433 -0.23 13.71 -11.69
N SER A 434 -0.52 14.76 -12.46
CA SER A 434 -1.79 14.90 -13.17
C SER A 434 -1.99 13.86 -14.29
N GLN A 435 -0.91 13.19 -14.70
CA GLN A 435 -0.93 12.16 -15.73
C GLN A 435 -0.52 10.79 -15.19
N ASN A 436 0.49 10.74 -14.32
CA ASN A 436 1.16 9.50 -13.93
C ASN A 436 0.77 8.97 -12.54
N VAL A 437 -0.15 9.65 -11.83
CA VAL A 437 -0.85 9.10 -10.65
C VAL A 437 -2.34 9.03 -10.96
N ASP A 438 -2.97 7.87 -10.82
CA ASP A 438 -4.36 7.68 -11.21
C ASP A 438 -5.33 8.16 -10.14
N VAL A 439 -5.09 7.76 -8.88
CA VAL A 439 -6.01 7.93 -7.75
C VAL A 439 -5.25 8.08 -6.44
N PHE A 440 -5.94 8.51 -5.39
CA PHE A 440 -5.44 8.52 -4.01
C PHE A 440 -6.24 7.58 -3.10
N ALA A 441 -5.59 6.99 -2.11
CA ALA A 441 -6.21 6.15 -1.08
C ALA A 441 -5.53 6.32 0.29
N PRO A 442 -6.16 5.91 1.40
CA PRO A 442 -5.55 5.90 2.73
C PRO A 442 -4.17 5.23 2.74
N GLY A 443 -3.14 5.95 3.19
CA GLY A 443 -1.76 5.43 3.19
C GLY A 443 -0.86 5.96 4.31
N ALA A 444 -1.26 7.00 5.05
CA ALA A 444 -0.52 7.43 6.24
C ALA A 444 -1.07 6.74 7.50
N GLU A 445 -0.18 6.20 8.33
CA GLU A 445 -0.54 5.59 9.62
C GLU A 445 -1.66 4.55 9.47
N ILE A 446 -1.41 3.51 8.66
CA ILE A 446 -2.31 2.39 8.45
C ILE A 446 -1.92 1.26 9.40
N TYR A 447 -2.84 0.86 10.26
CA TYR A 447 -2.68 -0.28 11.15
C TYR A 447 -2.92 -1.58 10.38
N SER A 448 -1.97 -2.52 10.43
CA SER A 448 -2.09 -3.83 9.76
C SER A 448 -1.20 -4.88 10.44
N THR A 449 -1.23 -6.09 9.90
CA THR A 449 -0.45 -7.26 10.33
C THR A 449 1.06 -7.03 10.16
N LEU A 450 1.85 -7.50 11.11
CA LEU A 450 3.30 -7.61 11.06
C LEU A 450 3.70 -9.06 11.38
N PRO A 451 4.91 -9.53 11.01
CA PRO A 451 5.35 -10.88 11.35
C PRO A 451 5.16 -11.24 12.84
N ASN A 452 5.07 -12.54 13.12
CA ASN A 452 4.95 -13.10 14.47
C ASN A 452 3.65 -12.70 15.22
N ASN A 453 2.52 -12.67 14.50
CA ASN A 453 1.20 -12.34 15.05
C ASN A 453 1.16 -10.97 15.75
N SER A 454 1.90 -10.01 15.22
CA SER A 454 1.96 -8.65 15.73
C SER A 454 1.29 -7.69 14.75
N TYR A 455 1.04 -6.45 15.19
CA TYR A 455 0.29 -5.46 14.41
C TYR A 455 0.78 -4.07 14.77
N ASP A 456 1.02 -3.24 13.76
CA ASP A 456 1.42 -1.85 13.99
C ASP A 456 1.05 -0.93 12.81
N PHE A 457 1.25 0.36 13.03
CA PHE A 457 1.08 1.41 12.03
C PHE A 457 2.29 1.48 11.10
N GLN A 458 2.03 1.52 9.80
CA GLN A 458 3.02 1.90 8.78
C GLN A 458 2.45 3.00 7.88
N GLY A 459 3.34 3.79 7.26
CA GLY A 459 2.96 4.90 6.39
C GLY A 459 3.68 4.82 5.05
N GLY A 460 2.93 4.95 3.96
CA GLY A 460 3.47 4.95 2.61
C GLY A 460 2.38 4.85 1.55
N THR A 461 2.72 5.21 0.32
CA THR A 461 1.95 4.79 -0.86
C THR A 461 1.89 3.26 -0.97
N SER A 462 2.85 2.56 -0.38
CA SER A 462 2.85 1.12 -0.16
C SER A 462 1.65 0.59 0.62
N MET A 463 1.02 1.39 1.49
CA MET A 463 -0.20 1.03 2.22
C MET A 463 -1.46 1.46 1.46
N ALA A 464 -1.36 2.50 0.61
CA ALA A 464 -2.46 2.96 -0.23
C ALA A 464 -2.76 2.00 -1.40
N ALA A 465 -1.72 1.49 -2.07
CA ALA A 465 -1.84 0.50 -3.14
C ALA A 465 -2.64 -0.76 -2.74
N PRO A 466 -2.32 -1.48 -1.65
CA PRO A 466 -3.08 -2.67 -1.24
C PRO A 466 -4.52 -2.34 -0.85
N ALA A 467 -4.78 -1.13 -0.34
CA ALA A 467 -6.13 -0.67 -0.04
C ALA A 467 -6.98 -0.62 -1.33
N VAL A 468 -6.40 -0.12 -2.43
CA VAL A 468 -7.02 -0.13 -3.77
C VAL A 468 -7.11 -1.53 -4.36
N ALA A 469 -6.08 -2.36 -4.19
CA ALA A 469 -6.10 -3.77 -4.61
C ALA A 469 -7.24 -4.55 -3.94
N GLY A 470 -7.51 -4.29 -2.66
CA GLY A 470 -8.65 -4.84 -1.93
C GLY A 470 -10.00 -4.42 -2.52
N ILE A 471 -10.16 -3.14 -2.91
CA ILE A 471 -11.40 -2.70 -3.57
C ILE A 471 -11.53 -3.33 -4.97
N ALA A 472 -10.43 -3.44 -5.72
CA ALA A 472 -10.42 -4.16 -6.99
C ALA A 472 -10.85 -5.63 -6.81
N ALA A 473 -10.40 -6.29 -5.73
CA ALA A 473 -10.78 -7.66 -5.40
C ALA A 473 -12.26 -7.76 -5.05
N LEU A 474 -12.82 -6.80 -4.30
CA LEU A 474 -14.27 -6.70 -4.07
C LEU A 474 -15.04 -6.58 -5.38
N ILE A 475 -14.62 -5.70 -6.29
CA ILE A 475 -15.28 -5.53 -7.60
C ILE A 475 -15.25 -6.85 -8.38
N ARG A 476 -14.07 -7.48 -8.52
CA ARG A 476 -13.90 -8.75 -9.25
C ARG A 476 -14.67 -9.91 -8.61
N SER A 477 -14.79 -9.91 -7.28
CA SER A 477 -15.50 -10.94 -6.53
C SER A 477 -17.01 -10.90 -6.83
N TYR A 478 -17.62 -9.72 -6.83
CA TYR A 478 -19.06 -9.56 -7.03
C TYR A 478 -19.50 -9.30 -8.47
N TYR A 479 -18.57 -8.86 -9.33
CA TYR A 479 -18.78 -8.56 -10.75
C TYR A 479 -17.65 -9.17 -11.62
N PRO A 480 -17.48 -10.50 -11.61
CA PRO A 480 -16.35 -11.19 -12.25
C PRO A 480 -16.29 -11.06 -13.78
N GLN A 481 -17.34 -10.53 -14.42
CA GLN A 481 -17.37 -10.24 -15.85
C GLN A 481 -16.67 -8.94 -16.23
N LEU A 482 -16.34 -8.08 -15.26
CA LEU A 482 -15.63 -6.84 -15.54
C LEU A 482 -14.14 -7.15 -15.77
N SER A 483 -13.61 -6.65 -16.88
CA SER A 483 -12.18 -6.78 -17.21
C SER A 483 -11.30 -5.89 -16.32
N ALA A 484 -10.00 -6.16 -16.27
CA ALA A 484 -9.00 -5.36 -15.56
C ALA A 484 -9.10 -3.87 -15.94
N ALA A 485 -9.18 -3.58 -17.24
CA ALA A 485 -9.36 -2.23 -17.75
C ALA A 485 -10.67 -1.60 -17.25
N GLN A 486 -11.77 -2.35 -17.23
CA GLN A 486 -13.04 -1.85 -16.68
C GLN A 486 -12.94 -1.61 -15.17
N VAL A 487 -12.24 -2.47 -14.42
CA VAL A 487 -12.02 -2.28 -12.98
C VAL A 487 -11.18 -1.02 -12.71
N LYS A 488 -10.07 -0.79 -13.45
CA LYS A 488 -9.29 0.47 -13.38
C LYS A 488 -10.22 1.67 -13.57
N GLN A 489 -11.05 1.64 -14.62
CA GLN A 489 -11.98 2.73 -14.93
C GLN A 489 -13.09 2.90 -13.87
N VAL A 490 -13.57 1.82 -13.23
CA VAL A 490 -14.52 1.93 -12.12
C VAL A 490 -13.87 2.65 -10.94
N LEU A 491 -12.65 2.27 -10.55
CA LEU A 491 -11.92 2.89 -9.45
C LEU A 491 -11.71 4.40 -9.70
N MET A 492 -11.27 4.76 -10.90
CA MET A 492 -11.03 6.16 -11.29
C MET A 492 -12.30 7.01 -11.38
N HIS A 493 -13.43 6.46 -11.84
CA HIS A 493 -14.65 7.25 -12.07
C HIS A 493 -15.61 7.30 -10.88
N SER A 494 -15.51 6.36 -9.95
CA SER A 494 -16.44 6.26 -8.81
C SER A 494 -15.96 6.98 -7.54
N GLY A 495 -14.69 7.36 -7.49
CA GLY A 495 -14.10 8.00 -6.32
C GLY A 495 -14.67 9.38 -5.99
N LEU A 496 -14.41 9.80 -4.76
CA LEU A 496 -14.80 11.11 -4.22
C LEU A 496 -13.82 12.19 -4.72
N THR A 497 -14.29 13.42 -4.91
CA THR A 497 -13.44 14.55 -5.29
C THR A 497 -13.82 15.78 -4.48
N THR A 498 -12.88 16.69 -4.29
CA THR A 498 -13.11 17.96 -3.60
C THR A 498 -12.55 19.13 -4.39
N LYS A 499 -13.18 20.29 -4.22
CA LYS A 499 -12.66 21.59 -4.68
C LYS A 499 -11.68 22.22 -3.70
N THR A 500 -11.47 21.60 -2.53
CA THR A 500 -10.55 22.08 -1.50
C THR A 500 -9.13 22.14 -2.06
N SER A 501 -8.41 23.21 -1.72
CA SER A 501 -6.97 23.33 -1.99
C SER A 501 -6.22 22.35 -1.10
N VAL A 502 -5.27 21.61 -1.66
CA VAL A 502 -4.48 20.58 -0.98
C VAL A 502 -2.99 20.92 -1.06
N ILE A 503 -2.28 20.56 0.00
CA ILE A 503 -0.83 20.72 0.13
C ILE A 503 -0.17 19.42 -0.34
N VAL A 504 0.84 19.52 -1.20
CA VAL A 504 1.66 18.38 -1.66
C VAL A 504 3.10 18.56 -1.18
N SER A 505 3.87 17.46 -1.15
CA SER A 505 5.27 17.45 -0.65
C SER A 505 5.44 17.94 0.81
N GLY A 506 4.35 18.04 1.58
CA GLY A 506 4.39 18.68 2.91
C GLY A 506 4.70 20.18 2.89
N ASP A 507 4.65 20.83 1.72
CA ASP A 507 5.07 22.22 1.52
C ASP A 507 3.87 23.10 1.15
N ALA A 508 3.45 23.95 2.09
CA ALA A 508 2.30 24.85 1.90
C ALA A 508 2.45 25.80 0.70
N SER A 509 3.68 26.08 0.25
CA SER A 509 3.93 26.89 -0.96
C SER A 509 3.56 26.17 -2.25
N LYS A 510 3.45 24.83 -2.21
CA LYS A 510 3.02 23.98 -3.32
C LYS A 510 1.52 23.66 -3.27
N ALA A 511 0.73 24.42 -2.51
CA ALA A 511 -0.71 24.23 -2.47
C ALA A 511 -1.34 24.31 -3.87
N THR A 512 -2.22 23.36 -4.17
CA THR A 512 -2.81 23.18 -5.50
C THR A 512 -4.22 22.57 -5.41
N THR A 513 -4.87 22.30 -6.54
CA THR A 513 -6.18 21.65 -6.56
C THR A 513 -6.07 20.13 -6.47
N PHE A 514 -7.00 19.47 -5.78
CA PHE A 514 -6.98 18.00 -5.73
C PHE A 514 -7.12 17.36 -7.12
N SER A 515 -7.79 18.03 -8.06
CA SER A 515 -7.90 17.58 -9.45
C SER A 515 -6.62 17.67 -10.27
N SER A 516 -5.60 18.40 -9.83
CA SER A 516 -4.35 18.56 -10.57
C SER A 516 -3.21 17.65 -10.08
N ILE A 517 -3.46 16.82 -9.08
CA ILE A 517 -2.42 15.96 -8.47
C ILE A 517 -2.60 14.47 -8.82
N SER A 518 -3.69 14.12 -9.51
CA SER A 518 -3.92 12.80 -10.11
C SER A 518 -4.77 12.94 -11.37
N LYS A 519 -4.66 11.96 -12.26
CA LYS A 519 -5.42 11.85 -13.51
C LYS A 519 -6.92 11.86 -13.32
N SER A 520 -7.41 11.20 -12.26
CA SER A 520 -8.84 11.18 -11.95
C SER A 520 -9.30 12.35 -11.06
N GLY A 521 -8.37 12.94 -10.30
CA GLY A 521 -8.72 13.87 -9.23
C GLY A 521 -9.58 13.24 -8.14
N LYS A 522 -9.44 11.93 -7.91
CA LYS A 522 -10.31 11.15 -7.02
C LYS A 522 -9.59 10.45 -5.87
N MET A 523 -10.29 10.40 -4.74
CA MET A 523 -10.06 9.47 -3.62
C MET A 523 -10.90 8.20 -3.85
N VAL A 524 -10.28 7.02 -3.80
CA VAL A 524 -10.99 5.76 -4.06
C VAL A 524 -12.10 5.52 -3.03
N ASN A 525 -13.26 5.03 -3.48
CA ASN A 525 -14.42 4.78 -2.62
C ASN A 525 -15.10 3.46 -2.97
N ALA A 526 -15.04 2.48 -2.06
CA ALA A 526 -15.56 1.12 -2.25
C ALA A 526 -17.08 1.10 -2.47
N TYR A 527 -17.84 1.93 -1.75
CA TYR A 527 -19.29 2.00 -1.88
C TYR A 527 -19.71 2.45 -3.28
N ASN A 528 -19.20 3.60 -3.73
CA ASN A 528 -19.48 4.11 -5.06
C ASN A 528 -18.95 3.17 -6.16
N ALA A 529 -17.78 2.56 -5.96
CA ALA A 529 -17.20 1.61 -6.92
C ALA A 529 -18.11 0.41 -7.16
N LEU A 530 -18.68 -0.19 -6.10
CA LEU A 530 -19.60 -1.32 -6.24
C LEU A 530 -20.95 -0.93 -6.87
N LEU A 531 -21.42 0.31 -6.68
CA LEU A 531 -22.61 0.82 -7.37
C LEU A 531 -22.36 1.01 -8.86
N LEU A 532 -21.22 1.62 -9.22
CA LEU A 532 -20.85 1.82 -10.61
C LEU A 532 -20.61 0.47 -11.32
N ALA A 533 -19.92 -0.46 -10.65
CA ALA A 533 -19.73 -1.82 -11.14
C ALA A 533 -21.07 -2.55 -11.38
N ASP A 534 -22.05 -2.43 -10.46
CA ASP A 534 -23.39 -3.01 -10.65
C ASP A 534 -24.06 -2.45 -11.92
N ASN A 535 -24.02 -1.13 -12.12
CA ASN A 535 -24.63 -0.48 -13.27
C ASN A 535 -23.99 -0.91 -14.60
N ILE A 536 -22.66 -1.01 -14.64
CA ILE A 536 -21.93 -1.47 -15.83
C ILE A 536 -22.23 -2.95 -16.09
N SER A 537 -22.22 -3.77 -15.05
CA SER A 537 -22.46 -5.22 -15.13
C SER A 537 -23.84 -5.56 -15.70
N LYS A 538 -24.83 -4.68 -15.48
CA LYS A 538 -26.21 -4.80 -15.97
C LYS A 538 -26.47 -4.04 -17.28
N GLY A 539 -25.43 -3.43 -17.87
CA GLY A 539 -25.54 -2.63 -19.09
C GLY A 539 -26.32 -1.32 -18.94
N ARG A 540 -26.56 -0.86 -17.70
CA ARG A 540 -27.29 0.39 -17.39
C ARG A 540 -26.43 1.63 -17.58
N GLN A 541 -25.11 1.47 -17.51
CA GLN A 541 -24.13 2.50 -17.76
C GLN A 541 -23.00 1.90 -18.60
N ARG A 542 -22.49 2.66 -19.56
CA ARG A 542 -21.28 2.29 -20.31
C ARG A 542 -20.16 3.23 -19.87
N LEU A 543 -19.00 2.68 -19.59
CA LEU A 543 -17.78 3.48 -19.48
C LEU A 543 -17.46 4.03 -20.86
N ALA A 544 -17.03 5.29 -20.95
CA ALA A 544 -16.52 5.82 -22.21
C ALA A 544 -15.37 4.92 -22.67
N SER A 545 -15.42 4.44 -23.91
CA SER A 545 -14.29 3.73 -24.49
C SER A 545 -13.18 4.75 -24.68
N ASN A 546 -12.17 4.74 -23.83
CA ASN A 546 -10.90 5.41 -24.12
C ASN A 546 -10.19 4.63 -25.23
N THR A 547 -10.74 4.69 -26.44
CA THR A 547 -9.97 4.56 -27.66
C THR A 547 -9.31 5.91 -27.90
N LYS A 548 -8.06 6.04 -27.46
CA LYS A 548 -7.01 6.73 -28.20
C LYS A 548 -5.64 6.37 -27.65
#